data_AF-A0A924Z509-F1
#
_entry.id   AF-A0A924Z509-F1
#
_cell.length_a   1.000
_cell.length_b   1.000
_cell.length_c   1.000
_cell.angle_alpha   90.00
_cell.angle_beta   90.00
_cell.angle_gamma   90.00
#
_symmetry.space_group_name_H-M   'P 1'
#
loop_
_entity.id
_entity.type
_entity.pdbx_description
1 polymer ?
#
loop_
_entity_poly.entity_id
_entity_poly.type
_entity_poly.pdbx_seq_one_letter_code
_entity_poly.pdbx_strand_id
1 'polypeptide(L)'
;MAVKPVDLAARLDHYYEQVRAVILSRQNAISGLLPASTAVNAHGDYTDAWVRDNVYSILAVWGLGLAYRKLDDDRGRTYELEHSVVKLMRGLLFSMMRQAEKVEKFKANQAPLDALHAKYDTDTGSTVVGDDEWGHLQLDATSIFLLMLAQMTASGLSIVFTIDEVSFIQNLVYYIGRTYRTPDYGI
;
A
#
# COMPACT_ATOMS: atom_id res chain seq x y z
N MET A 1 -28.46 2.72 21.24
CA MET A 1 -27.85 3.07 22.54
C MET A 1 -26.54 3.77 22.26
N ALA A 2 -26.32 4.98 22.80
CA ALA A 2 -25.03 5.66 22.66
C ALA A 2 -23.96 4.88 23.45
N VAL A 3 -22.89 4.48 22.76
CA VAL A 3 -21.70 3.85 23.38
C VAL A 3 -21.10 4.86 24.35
N LYS A 4 -20.88 4.48 25.61
CA LYS A 4 -20.26 5.38 26.60
C LYS A 4 -18.81 5.67 26.16
N PRO A 5 -18.31 6.91 26.25
CA PRO A 5 -16.95 7.28 25.78
C PRO A 5 -15.82 6.41 26.37
N VAL A 6 -15.96 5.99 27.64
CA VAL A 6 -15.02 5.11 28.34
C VAL A 6 -14.95 3.71 27.70
N ASP A 7 -16.04 3.21 27.12
CA ASP A 7 -16.09 1.93 26.41
C ASP A 7 -15.45 2.03 25.01
N LEU A 8 -15.63 3.15 24.32
CA LEU A 8 -15.00 3.36 23.01
C LEU A 8 -13.47 3.43 23.13
N ALA A 9 -12.95 4.24 24.05
CA ALA A 9 -11.50 4.38 24.23
C ALA A 9 -10.84 3.04 24.56
N ALA A 10 -11.36 2.28 25.52
CA ALA A 10 -10.81 0.97 25.88
C ALA A 10 -10.80 -0.04 24.71
N ARG A 11 -11.83 0.00 23.85
CA ARG A 11 -11.89 -0.84 22.65
C ARG A 11 -10.89 -0.43 21.59
N LEU A 12 -10.72 0.87 21.34
CA LEU A 12 -9.72 1.38 20.41
C LEU A 12 -8.30 1.11 20.91
N ASP A 13 -8.06 1.19 22.22
CA ASP A 13 -6.80 0.79 22.86
C ASP A 13 -6.46 -0.68 22.56
N HIS A 14 -7.44 -1.57 22.72
CA HIS A 14 -7.26 -2.98 22.43
C HIS A 14 -6.87 -3.24 20.97
N TYR A 15 -7.55 -2.59 20.01
CA TYR A 15 -7.20 -2.71 18.60
C TYR A 15 -5.86 -2.07 18.26
N TYR A 16 -5.50 -0.97 18.92
CA TYR A 16 -4.21 -0.33 18.75
C TYR A 16 -3.06 -1.26 19.15
N GLU A 17 -3.16 -1.93 20.30
CA GLU A 17 -2.13 -2.89 20.71
C GLU A 17 -2.02 -4.06 19.72
N GLN A 18 -3.13 -4.54 19.16
CA GLN A 18 -3.11 -5.58 18.11
C GLN A 18 -2.44 -5.08 16.83
N VAL A 19 -2.86 -3.92 16.32
CA VAL A 19 -2.29 -3.30 15.11
C VAL A 19 -0.79 -3.05 15.28
N ARG A 20 -0.39 -2.54 16.45
CA ARG A 20 1.01 -2.28 16.78
C ARG A 20 1.83 -3.57 16.80
N ALA A 21 1.33 -4.61 17.44
CA ALA A 21 2.04 -5.89 17.58
C ALA A 21 2.10 -6.69 16.27
N VAL A 22 1.08 -6.60 15.42
CA VAL A 22 0.95 -7.45 14.22
C VAL A 22 1.36 -6.73 12.93
N ILE A 23 1.03 -5.46 12.77
CA ILE A 23 1.26 -4.74 11.51
C ILE A 23 2.44 -3.78 11.67
N LEU A 24 2.34 -2.82 12.59
CA LEU A 24 3.34 -1.74 12.68
C LEU A 24 4.72 -2.23 13.13
N SER A 25 4.77 -3.30 13.93
CA SER A 25 6.03 -3.94 14.33
C SER A 25 6.84 -4.51 13.16
N ARG A 26 6.20 -4.73 12.00
CA ARG A 26 6.82 -5.27 10.78
C ARG A 26 7.03 -4.19 9.70
N GLN A 27 6.53 -2.98 9.91
CA GLN A 27 6.67 -1.91 8.93
C GLN A 27 8.12 -1.44 8.89
N ASN A 28 8.73 -1.46 7.70
CA ASN A 28 10.09 -0.97 7.53
C ASN A 28 10.16 0.52 7.87
N ALA A 29 11.13 0.88 8.73
CA ALA A 29 11.27 2.23 9.26
C ALA A 29 11.82 3.25 8.25
N ILE A 30 12.27 2.83 7.08
CA ILE A 30 12.79 3.72 6.02
C ILE A 30 11.78 3.79 4.88
N SER A 31 11.52 2.66 4.22
CA SER A 31 10.62 2.60 3.05
C SER A 31 9.14 2.74 3.42
N GLY A 32 8.75 2.35 4.64
CA GLY A 32 7.35 2.22 5.05
C GLY A 32 6.66 0.95 4.57
N LEU A 33 7.33 0.10 3.80
CA LEU A 33 6.76 -1.13 3.25
C LEU A 33 6.65 -2.22 4.33
N LEU A 34 5.75 -3.14 4.10
CA LEU A 34 5.54 -4.36 4.88
C LEU A 34 6.01 -5.57 4.05
N PRO A 35 6.77 -6.50 4.65
CA PRO A 35 7.02 -7.79 4.03
C PRO A 35 5.72 -8.61 4.02
N ALA A 36 5.50 -9.43 2.99
CA ALA A 36 4.34 -10.33 2.95
C ALA A 36 4.37 -11.36 4.10
N SER A 37 5.57 -11.80 4.49
CA SER A 37 5.78 -12.61 5.69
C SER A 37 7.17 -12.37 6.27
N THR A 38 7.31 -12.58 7.57
CA THR A 38 8.63 -12.65 8.24
C THR A 38 9.24 -14.06 8.19
N ALA A 39 8.52 -15.03 7.61
CA ALA A 39 8.98 -16.42 7.53
C ALA A 39 9.76 -16.66 6.24
N VAL A 40 11.05 -16.95 6.37
CA VAL A 40 11.83 -17.65 5.34
C VAL A 40 11.52 -19.14 5.50
N ASN A 41 10.80 -19.73 4.57
CA ASN A 41 10.45 -21.15 4.60
C ASN A 41 11.04 -21.87 3.38
N ALA A 42 10.92 -23.20 3.37
CA ALA A 42 11.44 -24.04 2.29
C ALA A 42 10.81 -23.78 0.90
N HIS A 43 9.80 -22.91 0.81
CA HIS A 43 9.03 -22.61 -0.40
C HIS A 43 9.22 -21.17 -0.92
N GLY A 44 10.03 -20.35 -0.27
CA GLY A 44 10.40 -19.04 -0.79
C GLY A 44 10.81 -18.02 0.26
N ASP A 45 11.46 -16.97 -0.22
CA ASP A 45 11.68 -15.74 0.52
C ASP A 45 10.42 -14.86 0.40
N TYR A 46 9.60 -14.83 1.44
CA TYR A 46 8.38 -14.01 1.50
C TYR A 46 8.64 -12.64 2.13
N THR A 47 9.90 -12.21 2.20
CA THR A 47 10.25 -10.89 2.76
C THR A 47 9.97 -9.75 1.79
N ASP A 48 9.64 -10.04 0.53
CA ASP A 48 9.26 -9.02 -0.46
C ASP A 48 7.95 -8.30 -0.08
N ALA A 49 7.90 -7.01 -0.38
CA ALA A 49 6.74 -6.16 -0.25
C ALA A 49 5.84 -6.28 -1.48
N TRP A 50 4.81 -7.12 -1.37
CA TRP A 50 3.75 -7.21 -2.36
C TRP A 50 2.83 -5.99 -2.29
N VAL A 51 2.56 -5.35 -3.44
CA VAL A 51 1.72 -4.15 -3.52
C VAL A 51 0.36 -4.41 -2.87
N ARG A 52 -0.27 -5.52 -3.25
CA ARG A 52 -1.58 -5.95 -2.76
C ARG A 52 -1.62 -6.10 -1.25
N ASP A 53 -0.69 -6.89 -0.70
CA ASP A 53 -0.62 -7.23 0.71
C ASP A 53 -0.37 -5.98 1.57
N ASN A 54 0.48 -5.08 1.08
CA ASN A 54 0.74 -3.79 1.70
C ASN A 54 -0.55 -2.94 1.77
N VAL A 55 -1.26 -2.80 0.64
CA VAL A 55 -2.50 -2.02 0.59
C VAL A 55 -3.57 -2.63 1.49
N TYR A 56 -3.78 -3.95 1.48
CA TYR A 56 -4.78 -4.57 2.36
C TYR A 56 -4.42 -4.46 3.85
N SER A 57 -3.16 -4.72 4.20
CA SER A 57 -2.70 -4.68 5.59
C SER A 57 -2.86 -3.28 6.19
N ILE A 58 -2.55 -2.24 5.43
CA ILE A 58 -2.62 -0.87 5.93
C ILE A 58 -4.05 -0.36 6.14
N LEU A 59 -5.08 -1.02 5.58
CA LEU A 59 -6.49 -0.64 5.79
C LEU A 59 -6.90 -0.76 7.25
N ALA A 60 -6.40 -1.76 7.97
CA ALA A 60 -6.68 -1.91 9.40
C ALA A 60 -6.13 -0.74 10.22
N VAL A 61 -4.92 -0.28 9.88
CA VAL A 61 -4.25 0.88 10.49
C VAL A 61 -5.02 2.17 10.18
N TRP A 62 -5.38 2.37 8.91
CA TRP A 62 -6.13 3.53 8.46
C TRP A 62 -7.51 3.60 9.11
N GLY A 63 -8.27 2.49 9.10
CA GLY A 63 -9.58 2.42 9.73
C GLY A 63 -9.53 2.70 11.23
N LEU A 64 -8.48 2.22 11.91
CA LEU A 64 -8.26 2.53 13.33
C LEU A 64 -7.94 4.01 13.55
N GLY A 65 -7.10 4.62 12.71
CA GLY A 65 -6.80 6.06 12.75
C GLY A 65 -8.07 6.91 12.59
N LEU A 66 -8.91 6.56 11.61
CA LEU A 66 -10.21 7.22 11.42
C LEU A 66 -11.15 7.08 12.63
N ALA A 67 -11.10 5.96 13.33
CA ALA A 67 -11.88 5.75 14.54
C ALA A 67 -11.34 6.58 15.72
N TYR A 68 -10.01 6.70 15.86
CA TYR A 68 -9.39 7.54 16.89
C TYR A 68 -9.70 9.02 16.74
N ARG A 69 -9.93 9.52 15.51
CA ARG A 69 -10.43 10.90 15.27
C ARG A 69 -11.77 11.22 15.95
N LYS A 70 -12.49 10.19 16.43
CA LYS A 70 -13.76 10.36 17.16
C LYS A 70 -13.55 10.51 18.68
N LEU A 71 -12.32 10.43 19.16
CA LEU A 71 -11.95 10.74 20.54
C LEU A 71 -11.38 12.16 20.63
N ASP A 72 -11.71 12.87 21.71
CA ASP A 72 -11.16 14.20 21.99
C ASP A 72 -9.69 14.14 22.44
N ASP A 73 -9.33 13.10 23.22
CA ASP A 73 -7.96 12.80 23.63
C ASP A 73 -7.58 11.38 23.17
N ASP A 74 -6.80 11.32 22.10
CA ASP A 74 -6.31 10.09 21.49
C ASP A 74 -4.86 9.76 21.87
N ARG A 75 -4.23 10.59 22.73
CA ARG A 75 -2.83 10.51 23.14
C ARG A 75 -1.84 10.44 21.96
N GLY A 76 -2.16 11.07 20.84
CA GLY A 76 -1.32 11.12 19.63
C GLY A 76 -1.38 9.87 18.75
N ARG A 77 -2.25 8.90 19.05
CA ARG A 77 -2.34 7.65 18.29
C ARG A 77 -2.90 7.85 16.89
N THR A 78 -3.79 8.81 16.66
CA THR A 78 -4.25 9.15 15.30
C THR A 78 -3.06 9.54 14.45
N TYR A 79 -2.19 10.43 14.96
CA TYR A 79 -1.01 10.89 14.23
C TYR A 79 -0.08 9.72 13.87
N GLU A 80 0.23 8.85 14.83
CA GLU A 80 1.08 7.67 14.59
C GLU A 80 0.49 6.76 13.49
N LEU A 81 -0.79 6.37 13.64
CA LEU A 81 -1.47 5.48 12.71
C LEU A 81 -1.53 6.08 11.31
N GLU A 82 -1.90 7.36 11.19
CA GLU A 82 -2.02 8.05 9.91
C GLU A 82 -0.67 8.26 9.23
N HIS A 83 0.38 8.60 9.99
CA HIS A 83 1.72 8.69 9.43
C HIS A 83 2.26 7.34 8.97
N SER A 84 1.94 6.25 9.67
CA SER A 84 2.25 4.90 9.19
C SER A 84 1.55 4.57 7.87
N VAL A 85 0.28 4.97 7.72
CA VAL A 85 -0.48 4.80 6.46
C VAL A 85 0.15 5.61 5.33
N VAL A 86 0.42 6.89 5.57
CA VAL A 86 1.07 7.79 4.60
C VAL A 86 2.40 7.21 4.16
N LYS A 87 3.22 6.74 5.10
CA LYS A 87 4.56 6.21 4.81
C LYS A 87 4.51 4.99 3.91
N LEU A 88 3.62 4.03 4.18
CA LEU A 88 3.48 2.83 3.36
C LEU A 88 3.00 3.16 1.95
N MET A 89 1.93 3.96 1.84
CA MET A 89 1.37 4.32 0.53
C MET A 89 2.36 5.12 -0.31
N ARG A 90 3.17 5.97 0.33
CA ARG A 90 4.29 6.66 -0.33
C ARG A 90 5.40 5.70 -0.73
N GLY A 91 5.76 4.73 0.11
CA GLY A 91 6.73 3.68 -0.22
C GLY A 91 6.34 2.96 -1.52
N LEU A 92 5.08 2.52 -1.63
CA LEU A 92 4.56 1.91 -2.86
C LEU A 92 4.60 2.87 -4.06
N LEU A 93 4.18 4.12 -3.87
CA LEU A 93 4.25 5.13 -4.94
C LEU A 93 5.67 5.30 -5.46
N PHE A 94 6.65 5.43 -4.57
CA PHE A 94 8.07 5.54 -4.94
C PHE A 94 8.57 4.31 -5.70
N SER A 95 8.23 3.11 -5.25
CA SER A 95 8.58 1.86 -5.94
C SER A 95 7.99 1.77 -7.35
N MET A 96 6.73 2.20 -7.53
CA MET A 96 6.09 2.25 -8.83
C MET A 96 6.69 3.34 -9.73
N MET A 97 6.98 4.52 -9.19
CA MET A 97 7.55 5.65 -9.94
C MET A 97 8.93 5.31 -10.54
N ARG A 98 9.74 4.48 -9.86
CA ARG A 98 11.01 3.98 -10.40
C ARG A 98 10.86 3.15 -11.67
N GLN A 99 9.66 2.68 -11.98
CA GLN A 99 9.31 1.93 -13.19
C GLN A 99 8.48 2.75 -14.18
N ALA A 100 8.53 4.09 -14.14
CA ALA A 100 7.73 4.94 -15.02
C ALA A 100 7.87 4.63 -16.51
N GLU A 101 9.08 4.24 -16.97
CA GLU A 101 9.29 3.83 -18.36
C GLU A 101 8.45 2.60 -18.76
N LYS A 102 8.25 1.66 -17.83
CA LYS A 102 7.41 0.47 -18.05
C LYS A 102 5.95 0.86 -18.22
N VAL A 103 5.46 1.77 -17.36
CA VAL A 103 4.09 2.30 -17.45
C VAL A 103 3.83 2.93 -18.83
N GLU A 104 4.79 3.69 -19.36
CA GLU A 104 4.69 4.27 -20.71
C GLU A 104 4.61 3.21 -21.81
N LYS A 105 5.50 2.20 -21.77
CA LYS A 105 5.51 1.10 -22.76
C LYS A 105 4.22 0.29 -22.70
N PHE A 106 3.76 -0.07 -21.50
CA PHE A 106 2.57 -0.89 -21.30
C PHE A 106 1.29 -0.23 -21.84
N LYS A 107 1.16 1.11 -21.72
CA LYS A 107 0.01 1.83 -22.31
C LYS A 107 -0.09 1.63 -23.83
N ALA A 108 1.04 1.45 -24.51
CA ALA A 108 1.11 1.26 -25.95
C ALA A 108 0.89 -0.21 -26.36
N ASN A 109 1.53 -1.16 -25.68
CA ASN A 109 1.58 -2.56 -26.13
C ASN A 109 0.82 -3.57 -25.26
N GLN A 110 0.48 -3.22 -24.01
CA GLN A 110 -0.12 -4.08 -22.99
C GLN A 110 0.61 -5.42 -22.77
N ALA A 111 1.92 -5.46 -23.02
CA ALA A 111 2.72 -6.67 -22.93
C ALA A 111 3.04 -7.01 -21.46
N PRO A 112 2.94 -8.29 -21.04
CA PRO A 112 3.24 -8.68 -19.66
C PRO A 112 4.63 -8.29 -19.15
N LEU A 113 5.65 -8.32 -20.02
CA LEU A 113 7.02 -7.94 -19.65
C LEU A 113 7.17 -6.44 -19.36
N ASP A 114 6.33 -5.61 -19.97
CA ASP A 114 6.28 -4.16 -19.72
C ASP A 114 5.37 -3.79 -18.56
N ALA A 115 4.76 -4.76 -17.88
CA ALA A 115 3.93 -4.52 -16.71
C ALA A 115 4.78 -4.06 -15.51
N LEU A 116 4.17 -3.28 -14.61
CA LEU A 116 4.76 -2.99 -13.31
C LEU A 116 5.01 -4.27 -12.53
N HIS A 117 6.11 -4.31 -11.79
CA HIS A 117 6.35 -5.39 -10.83
C HIS A 117 5.30 -5.41 -9.73
N ALA A 118 4.79 -6.60 -9.42
CA ALA A 118 3.82 -6.83 -8.35
C ALA A 118 4.41 -6.75 -6.92
N LYS A 119 5.74 -6.86 -6.79
CA LYS A 119 6.45 -6.92 -5.51
C LYS A 119 7.79 -6.21 -5.57
N TYR A 120 8.25 -5.75 -4.41
CA TYR A 120 9.46 -4.96 -4.24
C TYR A 120 10.29 -5.43 -3.05
N ASP A 121 11.55 -5.05 -3.04
CA ASP A 121 12.41 -5.21 -1.88
C ASP A 121 11.87 -4.35 -0.75
N THR A 122 11.62 -4.94 0.42
CA THR A 122 10.97 -4.24 1.54
C THR A 122 11.79 -3.07 2.05
N ASP A 123 13.12 -3.16 2.02
CA ASP A 123 13.99 -2.13 2.61
C ASP A 123 14.23 -0.96 1.67
N THR A 124 14.40 -1.25 0.38
CA THR A 124 14.82 -0.26 -0.64
C THR A 124 13.69 0.16 -1.57
N GLY A 125 12.63 -0.64 -1.67
CA GLY A 125 11.55 -0.46 -2.64
C GLY A 125 11.95 -0.74 -4.09
N SER A 126 13.04 -1.48 -4.32
CA SER A 126 13.57 -1.82 -5.65
C SER A 126 12.92 -3.10 -6.21
N THR A 127 13.10 -3.36 -7.50
CA THR A 127 12.72 -4.64 -8.11
C THR A 127 13.57 -5.79 -7.54
N VAL A 128 12.96 -6.94 -7.27
CA VAL A 128 13.60 -8.10 -6.59
C VAL A 128 13.89 -9.27 -7.52
N VAL A 129 13.24 -9.32 -8.67
CA VAL A 129 13.41 -10.35 -9.71
C VAL A 129 13.34 -9.67 -11.08
N GLY A 130 13.78 -10.34 -12.13
CA GLY A 130 13.70 -9.89 -13.52
C GLY A 130 12.27 -9.93 -14.08
N ASP A 131 12.05 -9.20 -15.18
CA ASP A 131 10.73 -9.02 -15.81
C ASP A 131 10.06 -10.32 -16.28
N ASP A 132 10.86 -11.34 -16.60
CA ASP A 132 10.45 -12.67 -17.07
C ASP A 132 10.48 -13.75 -15.97
N GLU A 133 10.92 -13.40 -14.76
CA GLU A 133 11.09 -14.34 -13.65
C GLU A 133 9.82 -14.47 -12.79
N TRP A 134 8.83 -13.60 -12.99
CA TRP A 134 7.56 -13.66 -12.27
C TRP A 134 6.37 -13.16 -13.09
N GLY A 135 5.17 -13.62 -12.75
CA GLY A 135 3.90 -13.13 -13.29
C GLY A 135 3.55 -11.72 -12.78
N HIS A 136 4.31 -10.71 -13.18
CA HIS A 136 4.19 -9.34 -12.67
C HIS A 136 2.90 -8.61 -13.07
N LEU A 137 2.29 -9.00 -14.20
CA LEU A 137 1.04 -8.41 -14.66
C LEU A 137 -0.11 -8.77 -13.70
N GLN A 138 -0.26 -7.98 -12.66
CA GLN A 138 -1.31 -8.06 -11.63
C GLN A 138 -2.03 -6.72 -11.56
N LEU A 139 -3.10 -6.60 -12.33
CA LEU A 139 -3.76 -5.32 -12.60
C LEU A 139 -4.67 -4.90 -11.43
N ASP A 140 -5.12 -5.88 -10.66
CA ASP A 140 -5.87 -5.69 -9.44
C ASP A 140 -5.03 -4.99 -8.34
N ALA A 141 -3.73 -5.25 -8.25
CA ALA A 141 -2.82 -4.63 -7.28
C ALA A 141 -2.70 -3.11 -7.50
N THR A 142 -2.44 -2.69 -8.75
CA THR A 142 -2.40 -1.27 -9.11
C THR A 142 -3.78 -0.61 -8.98
N SER A 143 -4.85 -1.34 -9.30
CA SER A 143 -6.22 -0.83 -9.21
C SER A 143 -6.64 -0.56 -7.76
N ILE A 144 -6.36 -1.49 -6.84
CA ILE A 144 -6.67 -1.29 -5.41
C ILE A 144 -5.78 -0.21 -4.80
N PHE A 145 -4.51 -0.11 -5.19
CA PHE A 145 -3.64 0.99 -4.78
C PHE A 145 -4.24 2.35 -5.16
N LEU A 146 -4.67 2.54 -6.41
CA LEU A 146 -5.28 3.79 -6.87
C LEU A 146 -6.60 4.10 -6.16
N LEU A 147 -7.45 3.09 -5.98
CA LEU A 147 -8.72 3.25 -5.26
C LEU A 147 -8.47 3.69 -3.81
N MET A 148 -7.57 3.00 -3.10
CA MET A 148 -7.27 3.32 -1.70
C MET A 148 -6.53 4.64 -1.55
N LEU A 149 -5.63 4.99 -2.47
CA LEU A 149 -4.98 6.30 -2.51
C LEU A 149 -6.03 7.43 -2.61
N ALA A 150 -7.03 7.29 -3.48
CA ALA A 150 -8.11 8.26 -3.61
C ALA A 150 -8.97 8.34 -2.34
N GLN A 151 -9.32 7.21 -1.73
CA GLN A 151 -10.11 7.18 -0.49
C GLN A 151 -9.36 7.78 0.71
N MET A 152 -8.06 7.46 0.85
CA MET A 152 -7.22 7.95 1.93
C MET A 152 -6.96 9.45 1.82
N THR A 153 -6.71 9.96 0.62
CA THR A 153 -6.56 11.41 0.38
C THR A 153 -7.88 12.15 0.60
N ALA A 154 -9.01 11.58 0.16
CA ALA A 154 -10.35 12.12 0.47
C ALA A 154 -10.65 12.14 1.98
N SER A 155 -10.05 11.23 2.75
CA SER A 155 -10.13 11.25 4.21
C SER A 155 -9.23 12.30 4.86
N GLY A 156 -8.43 13.05 4.10
CA GLY A 156 -7.55 14.10 4.60
C GLY A 156 -6.10 13.68 4.83
N LEU A 157 -5.70 12.46 4.41
CA LEU A 157 -4.28 12.07 4.46
C LEU A 157 -3.50 12.73 3.32
N SER A 158 -2.42 13.43 3.67
CA SER A 158 -1.47 13.96 2.70
C SER A 158 -0.53 12.85 2.25
N ILE A 159 -0.82 12.23 1.10
CA ILE A 159 0.01 11.15 0.52
C ILE A 159 0.79 11.61 -0.71
N VAL A 160 0.25 12.55 -1.51
CA VAL A 160 0.83 13.03 -2.77
C VAL A 160 1.38 14.44 -2.57
N PHE A 161 2.67 14.65 -2.84
CA PHE A 161 3.42 15.85 -2.46
C PHE A 161 3.94 16.67 -3.64
N THR A 162 4.20 16.05 -4.79
CA THR A 162 4.83 16.73 -5.94
C THR A 162 3.99 16.62 -7.22
N ILE A 163 4.25 17.52 -8.17
CA ILE A 163 3.60 17.47 -9.48
C ILE A 163 4.01 16.23 -10.29
N ASP A 164 5.21 15.72 -10.06
CA ASP A 164 5.70 14.48 -10.69
C ASP A 164 4.91 13.27 -10.16
N GLU A 165 4.66 13.23 -8.84
CA GLU A 165 3.80 12.20 -8.22
C GLU A 165 2.37 12.27 -8.77
N VAL A 166 1.80 13.49 -8.91
CA VAL A 166 0.47 13.69 -9.54
C VAL A 166 0.45 13.16 -10.97
N SER A 167 1.46 13.51 -11.78
CA SER A 167 1.57 13.11 -13.17
C SER A 167 1.70 11.59 -13.31
N PHE A 168 2.47 10.96 -12.41
CA PHE A 168 2.61 9.51 -12.38
C PHE A 168 1.32 8.80 -11.98
N ILE A 169 0.58 9.30 -10.99
CA ILE A 169 -0.72 8.73 -10.60
C ILE A 169 -1.72 8.83 -11.76
N GLN A 170 -1.76 9.97 -12.45
CA GLN A 170 -2.57 10.12 -13.66
C GLN A 170 -2.16 9.09 -14.73
N ASN A 171 -0.87 8.80 -14.84
CA ASN A 171 -0.36 7.78 -15.74
C ASN A 171 -0.83 6.36 -15.35
N LEU A 172 -0.84 6.05 -14.05
CA LEU A 172 -1.37 4.78 -13.54
C LEU A 172 -2.87 4.61 -13.85
N VAL A 173 -3.66 5.70 -13.84
CA VAL A 173 -5.07 5.66 -14.26
C VAL A 173 -5.18 5.23 -15.73
N TYR A 174 -4.32 5.75 -16.61
CA TYR A 174 -4.27 5.30 -18.01
C TYR A 174 -3.77 3.86 -18.15
N TYR A 175 -2.80 3.47 -17.32
CA TYR A 175 -2.27 2.11 -17.27
C TYR A 175 -3.36 1.08 -16.98
N ILE A 176 -4.25 1.34 -16.01
CA ILE A 176 -5.39 0.45 -15.69
C ILE A 176 -6.64 0.70 -16.55
N GLY A 177 -6.74 1.82 -17.26
CA GLY A 177 -7.98 2.23 -17.94
C GLY A 177 -8.47 1.27 -19.04
N ARG A 178 -7.59 0.40 -19.56
CA ARG A 178 -7.91 -0.57 -20.63
C ARG A 178 -7.59 -2.01 -20.25
N THR A 179 -7.43 -2.31 -18.96
CA THR A 179 -6.97 -3.62 -18.48
C THR A 179 -8.08 -4.63 -18.26
N TYR A 180 -9.34 -4.20 -18.20
CA TYR A 180 -10.52 -5.08 -18.13
C TYR A 180 -10.66 -6.07 -19.31
N ARG A 181 -9.84 -5.91 -20.35
CA ARG A 181 -9.76 -6.76 -21.56
C ARG A 181 -8.39 -7.44 -21.71
N THR A 182 -7.53 -7.32 -20.70
CA THR A 182 -6.18 -7.89 -20.69
C THR A 182 -6.16 -9.03 -19.67
N PRO A 183 -5.90 -10.28 -20.08
CA PRO A 183 -5.74 -11.37 -19.13
C PRO A 183 -4.48 -11.11 -18.28
N ASP A 184 -4.61 -11.29 -16.98
CA ASP A 184 -3.55 -11.06 -15.99
C ASP A 184 -3.37 -12.30 -15.10
N TYR A 185 -2.41 -12.26 -14.18
CA TYR A 185 -2.11 -13.41 -13.33
C TYR A 185 -3.03 -13.54 -12.11
N GLY A 186 -3.97 -12.61 -11.92
CA GLY A 186 -4.88 -12.59 -10.77
C GLY A 186 -4.18 -12.40 -9.43
N ILE A 187 -4.87 -12.83 -8.37
CA ILE A 187 -4.40 -12.82 -6.98
C ILE A 187 -3.52 -14.03 -6.65
#